data_AF-A0A2J7QX51-F1
#
_entry.id   AF-A0A2J7QX51-F1
#
_cell.length_a   1.000
_cell.length_b   1.000
_cell.length_c   1.000
_cell.angle_alpha   90.00
_cell.angle_beta   90.00
_cell.angle_gamma   90.00
#
_symmetry.space_group_name_H-M   'P 1'
#
loop_
_entity.id
_entity.type
_entity.pdbx_description
1 polymer ?
#
loop_
_entity_poly.entity_id
_entity_poly.type
_entity_poly.pdbx_seq_one_letter_code
_entity_poly.pdbx_strand_id
1 'polypeptide(L)'
;MGALIPTPADCGVQSVKKIFNAQSMAPIEINRQLCRVYGPNVVSKQMVRHWCRQFSAGRQSVHDEKHSGQPSIITDDLVELVRECIMENHRVTTAELSSHVLQISRSLLHEIVTEHLLLRKLCARWVPKQLTPEHKTKRMDASIVFLHDNARLHMARRTASLLQEFSWEVFNHPPYSPDLAPSDFHLFLHLKKFLSGERQHFENDREVEMVVTQWFQSQAVDFYDTGIQKLVPRYDKCLNSGDDYVEK
;
A
#
# COMPACT_ATOMS: atom_id res chain seq x y z
N MET A 1 59.53 10.46 7.76
CA MET A 1 58.53 9.40 8.04
C MET A 1 57.28 9.76 7.30
N GLY A 2 56.89 8.99 6.27
CA GLY A 2 55.76 9.31 5.41
C GLY A 2 54.44 9.06 6.14
N ALA A 3 53.50 10.01 6.02
CA ALA A 3 52.18 9.94 6.64
C ALA A 3 51.40 8.71 6.14
N LEU A 4 50.91 7.88 7.08
CA LEU A 4 49.94 6.82 6.78
C LEU A 4 48.59 7.47 6.44
N ILE A 5 48.04 7.12 5.28
CA ILE A 5 46.67 7.52 4.90
C ILE A 5 45.69 6.73 5.79
N PRO A 6 44.64 7.36 6.35
CA PRO A 6 43.63 6.68 7.16
C PRO A 6 42.98 5.50 6.40
N THR A 7 42.53 4.49 7.15
CA THR A 7 41.99 3.22 6.65
C THR A 7 41.05 3.43 5.46
N PRO A 8 41.45 3.04 4.24
CA PRO A 8 40.62 3.22 3.05
C PRO A 8 39.39 2.32 3.11
N ALA A 9 38.27 2.77 2.53
CA ALA A 9 37.12 1.90 2.27
C ALA A 9 37.55 0.70 1.41
N ASP A 10 36.94 -0.47 1.61
CA ASP A 10 37.30 -1.72 0.92
C ASP A 10 37.29 -1.56 -0.62
N CYS A 11 36.34 -0.79 -1.16
CA CYS A 11 36.28 -0.45 -2.59
C CYS A 11 37.49 0.36 -3.09
N GLY A 12 38.11 1.18 -2.24
CA GLY A 12 39.31 1.94 -2.55
C GLY A 12 40.52 1.02 -2.73
N VAL A 13 40.69 0.04 -1.83
CA VAL A 13 41.76 -0.97 -1.94
C VAL A 13 41.54 -1.87 -3.16
N GLN A 14 40.29 -2.20 -3.49
CA GLN A 14 39.92 -3.00 -4.66
C GLN A 14 40.21 -2.29 -5.98
N SER A 15 40.00 -0.98 -6.01
CA SER A 15 40.35 -0.13 -7.16
C SER A 15 41.85 -0.09 -7.39
N VAL A 16 42.66 0.09 -6.34
CA VAL A 16 44.13 0.08 -6.45
C VAL A 16 44.64 -1.28 -6.91
N LYS A 17 44.10 -2.39 -6.38
CA LYS A 17 44.42 -3.75 -6.87
C LYS A 17 44.13 -3.90 -8.37
N LYS A 18 43.02 -3.36 -8.86
CA LYS A 18 42.64 -3.41 -10.28
C LYS A 18 43.62 -2.64 -11.17
N ILE A 19 43.99 -1.42 -10.77
CA ILE A 19 44.96 -0.58 -11.49
C ILE A 19 46.33 -1.28 -11.56
N PHE A 20 46.78 -1.80 -10.42
CA PHE A 20 48.07 -2.47 -10.31
C PHE A 20 48.12 -3.80 -11.08
N ASN A 21 47.01 -4.54 -11.14
CA ASN A 21 46.89 -5.73 -11.98
C ASN A 21 46.93 -5.39 -13.48
N ALA A 22 46.32 -4.26 -13.90
CA ALA A 22 46.37 -3.79 -15.28
C ALA A 22 47.77 -3.33 -15.72
N GLN A 23 48.62 -2.93 -14.78
CA GLN A 23 50.05 -2.64 -15.00
C GLN A 23 50.93 -3.91 -15.04
N SER A 24 50.32 -5.11 -15.06
CA SER A 24 51.00 -6.41 -15.07
C SER A 24 51.94 -6.64 -13.89
N MET A 25 51.70 -5.99 -12.75
CA MET A 25 52.49 -6.22 -11.54
C MET A 25 52.16 -7.56 -10.91
N ALA A 26 53.19 -8.27 -10.43
CA ALA A 26 53.01 -9.54 -9.75
C ALA A 26 52.19 -9.35 -8.44
N PRO A 27 51.24 -10.25 -8.09
CA PRO A 27 50.38 -10.08 -6.91
C PRO A 27 51.12 -9.88 -5.58
N ILE A 28 52.36 -10.38 -5.48
CA ILE A 28 53.21 -10.19 -4.31
C ILE A 28 53.73 -8.75 -4.18
N GLU A 29 54.00 -8.10 -5.32
CA GLU A 29 54.42 -6.70 -5.40
C GLU A 29 53.24 -5.78 -5.12
N ILE A 30 52.06 -6.12 -5.64
CA ILE A 30 50.80 -5.42 -5.33
C ILE A 30 50.54 -5.40 -3.82
N ASN A 31 50.68 -6.55 -3.14
CA ASN A 31 50.52 -6.63 -1.69
C ASN A 31 51.57 -5.78 -0.95
N ARG A 32 52.84 -5.80 -1.41
CA ARG A 32 53.92 -4.98 -0.82
C ARG A 32 53.62 -3.48 -0.92
N GLN A 33 53.17 -3.00 -2.09
CA GLN A 33 52.83 -1.59 -2.30
C GLN A 33 51.61 -1.17 -1.48
N LEU A 34 50.58 -2.03 -1.42
CA LEU A 34 49.41 -1.77 -0.58
C LEU A 34 49.77 -1.67 0.91
N CYS A 35 50.61 -2.58 1.41
CA CYS A 35 51.05 -2.53 2.81
C CYS A 35 51.94 -1.32 3.11
N ARG A 36 52.72 -0.84 2.12
CA ARG A 36 53.56 0.36 2.26
C ARG A 36 52.74 1.64 2.38
N VAL A 37 51.64 1.75 1.63
CA VAL A 37 50.82 2.97 1.56
C VAL A 37 49.73 2.99 2.64
N TYR A 38 49.09 1.84 2.90
CA TYR A 38 47.90 1.74 3.75
C TYR A 38 48.15 1.02 5.08
N GLY A 39 49.31 0.37 5.28
CA GLY A 39 49.69 -0.32 6.52
C GLY A 39 49.65 -1.85 6.45
N PRO A 40 50.29 -2.55 7.41
CA PRO A 40 50.63 -3.98 7.31
C PRO A 40 49.44 -4.96 7.36
N ASN A 41 48.23 -4.54 7.74
CA ASN A 41 47.07 -5.42 7.96
C ASN A 41 45.86 -5.14 7.06
N VAL A 42 46.05 -4.37 5.98
CA VAL A 42 44.93 -3.88 5.16
C VAL A 42 44.30 -5.01 4.33
N VAL A 43 45.12 -5.86 3.71
CA VAL A 43 44.64 -7.00 2.90
C VAL A 43 45.61 -8.17 2.97
N SER A 44 45.07 -9.38 3.09
CA SER A 44 45.88 -10.59 3.06
C SER A 44 46.45 -10.87 1.66
N LYS A 45 47.62 -11.51 1.60
CA LYS A 45 48.23 -11.95 0.33
C LYS A 45 47.29 -12.85 -0.48
N GLN A 46 46.48 -13.68 0.21
CA GLN A 46 45.50 -14.56 -0.42
C GLN A 46 44.36 -13.75 -1.08
N MET A 47 43.87 -12.71 -0.40
CA MET A 47 42.84 -11.82 -0.94
C MET A 47 43.33 -11.06 -2.17
N VAL A 48 44.57 -10.57 -2.17
CA VAL A 48 45.17 -9.92 -3.35
C VAL A 48 45.22 -10.89 -4.53
N ARG A 49 45.68 -12.14 -4.32
CA ARG A 49 45.72 -13.17 -5.37
C ARG A 49 44.33 -13.52 -5.90
N HIS A 50 43.34 -13.65 -5.03
CA HIS A 50 41.95 -13.90 -5.42
C HIS A 50 41.43 -12.81 -6.35
N TRP A 51 41.60 -11.54 -5.97
CA TRP A 51 41.15 -10.40 -6.77
C TRP A 51 41.93 -10.24 -8.08
N CYS A 52 43.25 -10.46 -8.10
CA CYS A 52 44.02 -10.48 -9.35
C CYS A 52 43.51 -11.53 -10.32
N ARG A 53 43.16 -12.74 -9.84
CA ARG A 53 42.55 -13.78 -10.68
C ARG A 53 41.19 -13.34 -11.24
N GLN A 54 40.33 -12.76 -10.40
CA GLN A 54 39.01 -12.27 -10.81
C GLN A 54 39.11 -11.17 -11.89
N PHE A 55 40.05 -10.22 -11.73
CA PHE A 55 40.28 -9.17 -12.72
C PHE A 55 40.88 -9.70 -14.03
N SER A 56 41.80 -10.66 -13.96
CA SER A 56 42.33 -11.33 -15.16
C SER A 56 41.28 -12.21 -15.85
N ALA A 57 40.26 -12.68 -15.12
CA ALA A 57 39.09 -13.36 -15.67
C ALA A 57 38.04 -12.41 -16.28
N GLY A 58 38.32 -11.10 -16.35
CA GLY A 58 37.48 -10.11 -17.02
C GLY A 58 36.49 -9.35 -16.12
N ARG A 59 36.51 -9.57 -14.79
CA ARG A 59 35.64 -8.83 -13.86
C ARG A 59 35.99 -7.33 -13.88
N GLN A 60 35.00 -6.47 -14.06
CA GLN A 60 35.21 -5.01 -14.04
C GLN A 60 34.74 -4.33 -12.74
N SER A 61 33.86 -4.98 -11.96
CA SER A 61 33.36 -4.43 -10.70
C SER A 61 34.42 -4.52 -9.60
N VAL A 62 34.53 -3.45 -8.80
CA VAL A 62 35.37 -3.38 -7.59
C VAL A 62 34.57 -3.63 -6.31
N HIS A 63 33.28 -3.94 -6.41
CA HIS A 63 32.40 -4.22 -5.28
C HIS A 63 32.15 -5.72 -5.14
N ASP A 64 32.00 -6.18 -3.90
CA ASP A 64 31.58 -7.55 -3.61
C ASP A 64 30.23 -7.84 -4.27
N GLU A 65 30.09 -9.06 -4.76
CA GLU A 65 28.84 -9.53 -5.33
C GLU A 65 27.84 -9.82 -4.22
N LYS A 66 26.54 -9.67 -4.52
CA LYS A 66 25.51 -10.02 -3.54
C LYS A 66 25.65 -11.50 -3.20
N HIS A 67 26.07 -11.80 -1.98
CA HIS A 67 26.05 -13.16 -1.48
C HIS A 67 24.61 -13.66 -1.43
N SER A 68 24.35 -14.86 -1.94
CA SER A 68 23.14 -15.59 -1.62
C SER A 68 23.18 -15.90 -0.13
N GLY A 69 22.31 -15.24 0.65
CA GLY A 69 22.18 -15.50 2.08
C GLY A 69 21.69 -16.92 2.38
N GLN A 70 21.55 -17.23 3.67
CA GLN A 70 20.94 -18.47 4.14
C GLN A 70 19.53 -18.64 3.53
N PRO A 71 19.15 -19.84 3.07
CA PRO A 71 17.78 -20.08 2.59
C PRO A 71 16.77 -19.71 3.67
N SER A 72 15.78 -18.89 3.32
CA SER A 72 14.69 -18.56 4.24
C SER A 72 13.98 -19.86 4.65
N ILE A 73 13.73 -20.01 5.95
CA ILE A 73 12.90 -21.12 6.47
C ILE A 73 11.46 -20.99 5.94
N ILE A 74 11.07 -19.77 5.58
CA ILE A 74 9.75 -19.44 5.03
C ILE A 74 9.79 -19.76 3.54
N THR A 75 9.30 -20.95 3.19
CA THR A 75 9.04 -21.36 1.81
C THR A 75 7.67 -20.85 1.36
N ASP A 76 7.49 -20.61 0.06
CA ASP A 76 6.21 -20.17 -0.49
C ASP A 76 5.09 -21.18 -0.21
N ASP A 77 5.40 -22.48 -0.27
CA ASP A 77 4.47 -23.57 0.07
C ASP A 77 3.97 -23.46 1.53
N LEU A 78 4.85 -23.07 2.45
CA LEU A 78 4.50 -22.89 3.86
C LEU A 78 3.56 -21.70 4.05
N VAL A 79 3.84 -20.61 3.36
CA VAL A 79 3.01 -19.40 3.38
C VAL A 79 1.61 -19.72 2.85
N GLU A 80 1.53 -20.49 1.78
CA GLU A 80 0.25 -20.84 1.17
C GLU A 80 -0.56 -21.81 2.03
N LEU A 81 0.07 -22.80 2.67
CA LEU A 81 -0.60 -23.65 3.66
C LEU A 81 -1.19 -22.85 4.83
N VAL A 82 -0.44 -21.87 5.36
CA VAL A 82 -0.95 -20.99 6.42
C VAL A 82 -2.11 -20.13 5.90
N ARG A 83 -2.05 -19.66 4.64
CA ARG A 83 -3.15 -18.93 4.00
C ARG A 83 -4.41 -19.78 3.93
N GLU A 84 -4.31 -21.02 3.43
CA GLU A 84 -5.45 -21.93 3.29
C GLU A 84 -6.15 -22.17 4.63
N CYS A 85 -5.41 -22.48 5.69
CA CYS A 85 -6.00 -22.67 7.03
C CYS A 85 -6.72 -21.41 7.55
N ILE A 86 -6.19 -20.21 7.30
CA ILE A 86 -6.85 -18.96 7.71
C ILE A 86 -8.12 -18.71 6.88
N MET A 87 -8.11 -19.07 5.59
CA MET A 87 -9.26 -18.91 4.71
C MET A 87 -10.40 -19.89 5.05
N GLU A 88 -10.08 -21.12 5.45
CA GLU A 88 -11.06 -22.09 5.94
C GLU A 88 -11.73 -21.61 7.23
N ASN A 89 -10.96 -21.05 8.17
CA ASN A 89 -11.48 -20.51 9.41
C ASN A 89 -10.79 -19.19 9.79
N HIS A 90 -11.44 -18.09 9.43
CA HIS A 90 -10.99 -16.73 9.76
C HIS A 90 -10.91 -16.41 11.26
N ARG A 91 -11.37 -17.31 12.15
CA ARG A 91 -11.27 -17.20 13.61
C ARG A 91 -10.24 -18.12 14.24
N VAL A 92 -9.45 -18.82 13.42
CA VAL A 92 -8.43 -19.77 13.88
C VAL A 92 -7.41 -19.08 14.79
N THR A 93 -7.10 -19.74 15.90
CA THR A 93 -6.10 -19.24 16.86
C THR A 93 -4.69 -19.62 16.42
N THR A 94 -3.68 -18.90 16.94
CA THR A 94 -2.27 -19.23 16.68
C THR A 94 -1.87 -20.60 17.21
N ALA A 95 -2.57 -21.12 18.23
CA ALA A 95 -2.36 -22.47 18.75
C ALA A 95 -2.93 -23.54 17.80
N GLU A 96 -4.13 -23.32 17.30
CA GLU A 96 -4.76 -24.20 16.29
C GLU A 96 -3.93 -24.20 15.01
N LEU A 97 -3.54 -23.03 14.48
CA LEU A 97 -2.65 -22.94 13.31
C LEU A 97 -1.33 -23.71 13.49
N SER A 98 -0.71 -23.61 14.67
CA SER A 98 0.52 -24.33 14.98
C SER A 98 0.31 -25.86 15.01
N SER A 99 -0.84 -26.32 15.49
CA SER A 99 -1.18 -27.74 15.50
C SER A 99 -1.58 -28.29 14.12
N HIS A 100 -2.25 -27.48 13.30
CA HIS A 100 -2.70 -27.87 11.97
C HIS A 100 -1.58 -27.78 10.92
N VAL A 101 -0.64 -26.86 11.09
CA VAL A 101 0.47 -26.64 10.15
C VAL A 101 1.81 -26.98 10.82
N LEU A 102 2.29 -28.20 10.57
CA LEU A 102 3.69 -28.66 10.69
C LEU A 102 4.46 -28.31 11.99
N GLN A 103 3.78 -28.06 13.11
CA GLN A 103 4.40 -27.69 14.40
C GLN A 103 5.32 -26.46 14.30
N ILE A 104 4.90 -25.46 13.52
CA ILE A 104 5.63 -24.21 13.37
C ILE A 104 5.60 -23.43 14.69
N SER A 105 6.72 -22.76 15.02
CA SER A 105 6.80 -21.90 16.19
C SER A 105 5.86 -20.68 16.07
N ARG A 106 5.34 -20.21 17.20
CA ARG A 106 4.40 -19.06 17.24
C ARG A 106 5.01 -17.78 16.66
N SER A 107 6.33 -17.59 16.79
CA SER A 107 7.03 -16.43 16.24
C SER A 107 7.10 -16.48 14.71
N LEU A 108 7.39 -17.66 14.14
CA LEU A 108 7.43 -17.82 12.69
C LEU A 108 6.03 -17.71 12.08
N LEU A 109 5.00 -18.26 12.75
CA LEU A 109 3.60 -18.04 12.35
C LEU A 109 3.23 -16.55 12.39
N HIS A 110 3.68 -15.82 13.40
CA HIS A 110 3.42 -14.39 13.48
C HIS A 110 4.06 -13.64 12.30
N GLU A 111 5.33 -13.93 11.99
CA GLU A 111 6.05 -13.37 10.85
C GLU A 111 5.35 -13.71 9.52
N ILE A 112 4.96 -14.97 9.30
CA ILE A 112 4.22 -15.38 8.10
C ILE A 112 2.89 -14.62 7.98
N VAL A 113 2.10 -14.53 9.06
CA VAL A 113 0.80 -13.87 9.02
C VAL A 113 0.94 -12.36 8.81
N THR A 114 1.89 -11.70 9.47
CA THR A 114 2.01 -10.24 9.47
C THR A 114 2.87 -9.69 8.34
N GLU A 115 3.98 -10.34 8.00
CA GLU A 115 4.97 -9.84 7.03
C GLU A 115 4.76 -10.44 5.63
N HIS A 116 4.38 -11.73 5.54
CA HIS A 116 4.21 -12.41 4.24
C HIS A 116 2.77 -12.36 3.72
N LEU A 117 1.78 -12.62 4.59
CA LEU A 117 0.36 -12.55 4.22
C LEU A 117 -0.22 -11.15 4.40
N LEU A 118 0.49 -10.25 5.08
CA LEU A 118 0.06 -8.87 5.38
C LEU A 118 -1.30 -8.82 6.10
N LEU A 119 -1.60 -9.84 6.89
CA LEU A 119 -2.83 -9.96 7.64
C LEU A 119 -2.65 -9.39 9.05
N ARG A 120 -3.67 -8.64 9.50
CA ARG A 120 -3.74 -8.11 10.86
C ARG A 120 -4.90 -8.74 11.62
N LYS A 121 -4.68 -9.04 12.89
CA LYS A 121 -5.75 -9.47 13.78
C LYS A 121 -6.75 -8.33 13.98
N LEU A 122 -8.03 -8.61 13.71
CA LEU A 122 -9.13 -7.71 14.06
C LEU A 122 -9.94 -8.31 15.21
N CYS A 123 -10.34 -7.48 16.17
CA CYS A 123 -11.27 -7.90 17.21
C CYS A 123 -12.69 -7.88 16.64
N ALA A 124 -13.42 -8.98 16.80
CA ALA A 124 -14.85 -9.02 16.50
C ALA A 124 -15.55 -7.92 17.32
N ARG A 125 -16.36 -7.10 16.64
CA ARG A 125 -17.19 -6.08 17.29
C ARG A 125 -18.53 -6.68 17.65
N TRP A 126 -19.06 -6.27 18.80
CA TRP A 126 -20.40 -6.69 19.22
C TRP A 126 -21.43 -6.12 18.24
N VAL A 127 -22.29 -6.99 17.70
CA VAL A 127 -23.34 -6.59 16.76
C VAL A 127 -24.69 -6.75 17.47
N PRO A 128 -25.54 -5.71 17.52
CA PRO A 128 -26.78 -5.71 18.29
C PRO A 128 -27.77 -6.84 17.96
N LYS A 129 -27.70 -7.43 16.76
CA LYS A 129 -28.60 -8.50 16.32
C LYS A 129 -27.99 -9.35 15.22
N GLN A 130 -28.20 -10.66 15.29
CA GLN A 130 -27.94 -11.57 14.16
C GLN A 130 -28.95 -11.30 13.05
N LEU A 131 -28.46 -10.96 11.86
CA LEU A 131 -29.32 -10.62 10.74
C LEU A 131 -29.98 -11.88 10.18
N THR A 132 -31.29 -11.79 9.93
CA THR A 132 -32.01 -12.82 9.16
C THR A 132 -31.63 -12.69 7.69
N PRO A 133 -31.85 -13.71 6.85
CA PRO A 133 -31.67 -13.61 5.41
C PRO A 133 -32.40 -12.40 4.82
N GLU A 134 -33.64 -12.12 5.24
CA GLU A 134 -34.38 -10.95 4.76
C GLU A 134 -33.73 -9.63 5.19
N HIS A 135 -33.17 -9.54 6.39
CA HIS A 135 -32.41 -8.35 6.81
C HIS A 135 -31.13 -8.16 5.98
N LYS A 136 -30.48 -9.25 5.56
CA LYS A 136 -29.30 -9.21 4.69
C LYS A 136 -29.69 -8.79 3.28
N THR A 137 -30.76 -9.36 2.73
CA THR A 137 -31.32 -8.98 1.42
C THR A 137 -31.76 -7.52 1.43
N LYS A 138 -32.56 -7.06 2.40
CA LYS A 138 -32.93 -5.64 2.52
C LYS A 138 -31.74 -4.71 2.69
N ARG A 139 -30.68 -5.16 3.38
CA ARG A 139 -29.44 -4.39 3.50
C ARG A 139 -28.70 -4.34 2.17
N MET A 140 -28.62 -5.46 1.45
CA MET A 140 -28.02 -5.57 0.12
C MET A 140 -28.80 -4.71 -0.87
N ASP A 141 -30.12 -4.87 -0.96
CA ASP A 141 -31.04 -4.05 -1.77
C ASP A 141 -30.93 -2.56 -1.46
N ALA A 142 -30.75 -2.20 -0.17
CA ALA A 142 -30.50 -0.81 0.23
C ALA A 142 -29.07 -0.30 -0.09
N SER A 143 -28.15 -1.18 -0.51
CA SER A 143 -26.75 -0.87 -0.81
C SER A 143 -26.30 -1.20 -2.24
N ILE A 144 -27.21 -1.60 -3.14
CA ILE A 144 -26.85 -2.12 -4.46
C ILE A 144 -26.65 -1.03 -5.53
N VAL A 145 -27.27 0.14 -5.41
CA VAL A 145 -27.26 1.16 -6.47
C VAL A 145 -26.29 2.29 -6.17
N PHE A 146 -25.16 2.29 -6.88
CA PHE A 146 -24.12 3.31 -6.81
C PHE A 146 -24.43 4.46 -7.78
N LEU A 147 -24.72 5.65 -7.23
CA LEU A 147 -24.97 6.87 -7.99
C LEU A 147 -23.72 7.77 -7.97
N HIS A 148 -23.18 8.06 -9.16
CA HIS A 148 -22.11 9.03 -9.35
C HIS A 148 -22.27 9.75 -10.70
N ASP A 149 -21.48 10.79 -10.94
CA ASP A 149 -21.52 11.57 -12.16
C ASP A 149 -20.72 10.92 -13.32
N ASN A 150 -20.93 11.41 -14.53
CA ASN A 150 -20.32 10.85 -15.74
C ASN A 150 -18.89 11.37 -16.01
N ALA A 151 -18.15 11.81 -14.99
CA ALA A 151 -16.78 12.29 -15.21
C ALA A 151 -15.92 11.19 -15.84
N ARG A 152 -14.99 11.57 -16.73
CA ARG A 152 -14.20 10.62 -17.52
C ARG A 152 -13.46 9.57 -16.69
N LEU A 153 -13.03 9.94 -15.48
CA LEU A 153 -12.35 9.02 -14.55
C LEU A 153 -13.31 7.99 -13.93
N HIS A 154 -14.57 8.35 -13.71
CA HIS A 154 -15.58 7.44 -13.18
C HIS A 154 -16.07 6.45 -14.25
N MET A 155 -16.10 6.87 -15.52
CA MET A 155 -16.43 6.02 -16.66
C MET A 155 -15.23 5.26 -17.25
N ALA A 156 -14.02 5.48 -16.73
CA ALA A 156 -12.82 4.82 -17.23
C ALA A 156 -12.90 3.30 -17.04
N ARG A 157 -12.34 2.53 -17.98
CA ARG A 157 -12.39 1.05 -17.96
C ARG A 157 -11.94 0.45 -16.64
N ARG A 158 -10.88 1.01 -16.02
CA ARG A 158 -10.38 0.53 -14.73
C ARG A 158 -11.42 0.68 -13.62
N THR A 159 -12.08 1.82 -13.53
CA THR A 159 -13.11 2.12 -12.54
C THR A 159 -14.36 1.25 -12.78
N ALA A 160 -14.80 1.13 -14.04
CA ALA A 160 -15.93 0.27 -14.40
C ALA A 160 -15.68 -1.21 -14.08
N SER A 161 -14.47 -1.72 -14.39
CA SER A 161 -14.08 -3.10 -14.03
C SER A 161 -14.09 -3.33 -12.52
N LEU A 162 -13.64 -2.34 -11.74
CA LEU A 162 -13.63 -2.43 -10.28
C LEU A 162 -15.05 -2.42 -9.69
N LEU A 163 -15.96 -1.57 -10.22
CA LEU A 163 -17.37 -1.56 -9.81
C LEU A 163 -18.06 -2.90 -10.11
N GLN A 164 -17.73 -3.52 -11.24
CA GLN A 164 -18.20 -4.86 -11.61
C GLN A 164 -17.65 -5.94 -10.67
N GLU A 165 -16.37 -5.88 -10.31
CA GLU A 165 -15.74 -6.79 -9.34
C GLU A 165 -16.43 -6.72 -7.98
N PHE A 166 -16.76 -5.50 -7.52
CA PHE A 166 -17.52 -5.30 -6.29
C PHE A 166 -19.02 -5.65 -6.40
N SER A 167 -19.49 -6.05 -7.59
CA SER A 167 -20.91 -6.37 -7.87
C SER A 167 -21.85 -5.19 -7.53
N TRP A 168 -21.39 -3.96 -7.77
CA TRP A 168 -22.22 -2.76 -7.59
C TRP A 168 -23.02 -2.46 -8.86
N GLU A 169 -24.31 -2.23 -8.72
CA GLU A 169 -25.14 -1.72 -9.82
C GLU A 169 -24.92 -0.22 -9.93
N VAL A 170 -24.56 0.26 -11.12
CA VAL A 170 -24.35 1.70 -11.34
C VAL A 170 -25.66 2.32 -11.82
N PHE A 171 -26.14 3.35 -11.11
CA PHE A 171 -27.32 4.09 -11.51
C PHE A 171 -27.03 4.90 -12.78
N ASN A 172 -27.95 4.86 -13.75
CA ASN A 172 -27.84 5.69 -14.95
C ASN A 172 -28.08 7.16 -14.60
N HIS A 173 -26.99 7.93 -14.48
CA HIS A 173 -27.07 9.37 -14.22
C HIS A 173 -26.99 10.16 -15.55
N PRO A 174 -27.87 11.13 -15.80
CA PRO A 174 -27.79 11.96 -17.00
C PRO A 174 -26.58 12.91 -16.96
N PRO A 175 -25.96 13.24 -18.12
CA PRO A 175 -24.92 14.26 -18.19
C PRO A 175 -25.39 15.61 -17.64
N TYR A 176 -24.47 16.38 -17.04
CA TYR A 176 -24.70 17.76 -16.59
C TYR A 176 -25.91 17.96 -15.67
N SER A 177 -26.24 16.97 -14.83
CA SER A 177 -27.44 16.96 -13.98
C SER A 177 -27.13 17.00 -12.48
N PRO A 178 -26.39 18.01 -11.97
CA PRO A 178 -26.06 18.10 -10.55
C PRO A 178 -27.31 18.31 -9.66
N ASP A 179 -28.41 18.79 -10.23
CA ASP A 179 -29.72 18.91 -9.59
C ASP A 179 -30.41 17.56 -9.33
N LEU A 180 -29.88 16.47 -9.93
CA LEU A 180 -30.30 15.08 -9.71
C LEU A 180 -29.27 14.24 -8.92
N ALA A 181 -28.23 14.88 -8.38
CA ALA A 181 -27.22 14.23 -7.54
C ALA A 181 -27.36 14.66 -6.06
N PRO A 182 -27.71 13.75 -5.12
CA PRO A 182 -27.87 14.08 -3.69
C PRO A 182 -26.62 14.70 -3.06
N SER A 183 -25.44 14.31 -3.53
CA SER A 183 -24.17 14.94 -3.16
C SER A 183 -24.17 16.44 -3.46
N ASP A 184 -24.65 16.85 -4.63
CA ASP A 184 -24.58 18.24 -5.09
C ASP A 184 -25.75 19.10 -4.59
N PHE A 185 -26.99 18.64 -4.76
CA PHE A 185 -28.16 19.43 -4.39
C PHE A 185 -28.42 19.47 -2.88
N HIS A 186 -27.92 18.49 -2.10
CA HIS A 186 -28.19 18.39 -0.66
C HIS A 186 -26.91 18.44 0.19
N LEU A 187 -26.01 17.47 0.06
CA LEU A 187 -24.85 17.34 0.95
C LEU A 187 -23.89 18.54 0.85
N PHE A 188 -23.34 18.78 -0.34
CA PHE A 188 -22.41 19.87 -0.61
C PHE A 188 -23.09 21.22 -0.57
N LEU A 189 -24.40 21.30 -0.82
CA LEU A 189 -25.15 22.54 -0.61
C LEU A 189 -25.08 22.99 0.85
N HIS A 190 -25.32 22.09 1.80
CA HIS A 190 -25.29 22.41 3.22
C HIS A 190 -23.86 22.58 3.74
N LEU A 191 -22.92 21.75 3.27
CA LEU A 191 -21.50 21.92 3.60
C LEU A 191 -20.99 23.28 3.13
N LYS A 192 -21.29 23.70 1.89
CA LYS A 192 -20.91 25.03 1.38
C LYS A 192 -21.53 26.14 2.21
N LYS A 193 -22.81 26.02 2.63
CA LYS A 193 -23.44 27.01 3.51
C LYS A 193 -22.75 27.10 4.87
N PHE A 194 -22.35 25.96 5.45
CA PHE A 194 -21.58 25.92 6.69
C PHE A 194 -20.20 26.59 6.53
N LEU A 195 -19.46 26.23 5.48
CA LEU A 195 -18.15 26.81 5.17
C LEU A 195 -18.21 28.29 4.75
N SER A 196 -19.35 28.73 4.20
CA SER A 196 -19.61 30.14 3.88
C SER A 196 -20.12 30.94 5.09
N GLY A 197 -20.38 30.28 6.22
CA GLY A 197 -20.67 30.90 7.51
C GLY A 197 -19.44 31.59 8.11
N GLU A 198 -19.59 32.13 9.31
CA GLU A 198 -18.60 32.94 10.07
C GLU A 198 -17.13 32.60 9.71
N ARG A 199 -16.47 33.55 9.03
CA ARG A 199 -15.15 33.46 8.37
C ARG A 199 -14.19 32.43 8.99
N GLN A 200 -14.21 31.21 8.48
CA GLN A 200 -13.20 30.20 8.75
C GLN A 200 -12.08 30.40 7.72
N HIS A 201 -11.10 31.26 8.05
CA HIS A 201 -9.85 31.26 7.31
C HIS A 201 -9.04 30.05 7.76
N PHE A 202 -8.89 29.06 6.90
CA PHE A 202 -8.07 27.89 7.18
C PHE A 202 -6.62 28.16 6.83
N GLU A 203 -5.71 27.87 7.73
CA GLU A 203 -4.27 28.08 7.52
C GLU A 203 -3.63 26.93 6.71
N ASN A 204 -4.24 25.74 6.73
CA ASN A 204 -3.73 24.56 6.04
C ASN A 204 -4.81 23.49 5.79
N ASP A 205 -4.48 22.52 4.93
CA ASP A 205 -5.39 21.43 4.53
C ASP A 205 -5.86 20.55 5.70
N ARG A 206 -5.04 20.38 6.76
CA ARG A 206 -5.43 19.56 7.92
C ARG A 206 -6.55 20.20 8.71
N GLU A 207 -6.56 21.53 8.80
CA GLU A 207 -7.63 22.28 9.45
C GLU A 207 -8.94 22.12 8.70
N VAL A 208 -8.89 22.21 7.36
CA VAL A 208 -10.05 21.94 6.49
C VAL A 208 -10.56 20.51 6.70
N GLU A 209 -9.67 19.51 6.66
CA GLU A 209 -10.03 18.10 6.83
C GLU A 209 -10.71 17.87 8.19
N MET A 210 -10.15 18.43 9.26
CA MET A 210 -10.70 18.31 10.61
C MET A 210 -12.09 18.93 10.71
N VAL A 211 -12.27 20.16 10.22
CA VAL A 211 -13.54 20.89 10.30
C VAL A 211 -14.62 20.22 9.45
N VAL A 212 -14.29 19.80 8.24
CA VAL A 212 -15.20 19.07 7.36
C VAL A 212 -15.59 17.72 7.98
N THR A 213 -14.63 16.99 8.56
CA THR A 213 -14.88 15.71 9.25
C THR A 213 -15.81 15.91 10.44
N GLN A 214 -15.56 16.93 11.26
CA GLN A 214 -16.41 17.25 12.40
C GLN A 214 -17.83 17.64 11.96
N TRP A 215 -17.95 18.37 10.85
CA TRP A 215 -19.25 18.70 10.27
C TRP A 215 -20.03 17.47 9.84
N PHE A 216 -19.40 16.52 9.15
CA PHE A 216 -20.07 15.26 8.77
C PHE A 216 -20.52 14.46 9.99
N GLN A 217 -19.70 14.42 11.05
CA GLN A 217 -20.01 13.71 12.29
C GLN A 217 -21.13 14.38 13.10
N SER A 218 -21.36 15.68 12.93
CA SER A 218 -22.43 16.40 13.62
C SER A 218 -23.79 16.28 12.93
N GLN A 219 -23.84 15.81 11.68
CA GLN A 219 -25.12 15.64 10.97
C GLN A 219 -25.90 14.45 11.51
N ALA A 220 -27.21 14.64 11.71
CA ALA A 220 -28.12 13.56 12.09
C ALA A 220 -28.32 12.56 10.95
N VAL A 221 -28.71 11.32 11.27
CA VAL A 221 -29.02 10.29 10.26
C VAL A 221 -30.11 10.78 9.30
N ASP A 222 -31.15 11.42 9.84
CA ASP A 222 -32.29 11.95 9.07
C ASP A 222 -31.87 13.00 8.03
N PHE A 223 -30.75 13.69 8.23
CA PHE A 223 -30.23 14.63 7.23
C PHE A 223 -29.84 13.91 5.94
N TYR A 224 -29.16 12.77 6.04
CA TYR A 224 -28.76 11.99 4.86
C TYR A 224 -29.98 11.33 4.20
N ASP A 225 -30.88 10.76 5.01
CA ASP A 225 -32.12 10.15 4.53
C ASP A 225 -32.99 11.15 3.76
N THR A 226 -33.15 12.37 4.29
CA THR A 226 -33.85 13.47 3.60
C THR A 226 -33.24 13.77 2.22
N GLY A 227 -31.91 13.75 2.10
CA GLY A 227 -31.22 13.99 0.83
C GLY A 227 -31.53 12.91 -0.21
N ILE A 228 -31.54 11.65 0.21
CA ILE A 228 -31.85 10.51 -0.67
C ILE A 228 -33.34 10.49 -1.04
N GLN A 229 -34.24 10.73 -0.08
CA GLN A 229 -35.69 10.75 -0.32
C GLN A 229 -36.12 11.87 -1.27
N LYS A 230 -35.38 12.99 -1.32
CA LYS A 230 -35.60 14.08 -2.29
C LYS A 230 -35.29 13.69 -3.74
N LEU A 231 -34.63 12.56 -3.98
CA LEU A 231 -34.31 12.10 -5.33
C LEU A 231 -35.59 11.79 -6.13
N VAL A 232 -36.52 11.04 -5.55
CA VAL A 232 -37.78 10.63 -6.19
C VAL A 232 -38.61 11.84 -6.69
N PRO A 233 -38.97 12.83 -5.85
CA PRO A 233 -39.73 13.99 -6.32
C PRO A 233 -38.94 14.88 -7.28
N ARG A 234 -37.59 14.88 -7.24
CA ARG A 234 -36.77 15.61 -8.21
C ARG A 234 -36.80 14.98 -9.59
N TYR A 235 -36.69 13.65 -9.69
CA TYR A 235 -36.86 12.96 -10.98
C TYR A 235 -38.27 13.15 -11.53
N ASP A 236 -39.30 13.07 -10.68
CA ASP A 236 -40.68 13.34 -11.10
C ASP A 236 -40.84 14.78 -11.63
N LYS A 237 -40.27 15.78 -10.94
CA LYS A 237 -40.28 17.17 -11.42
C LYS A 237 -39.51 17.36 -12.74
N CYS A 238 -38.38 16.68 -12.92
CA CYS A 238 -37.61 16.69 -14.17
C CYS A 238 -38.45 16.16 -15.34
N LEU A 239 -39.08 14.99 -15.16
CA LEU A 239 -39.96 14.39 -16.17
C LEU A 239 -41.16 15.29 -16.50
N ASN A 240 -41.80 15.86 -15.46
CA ASN A 240 -42.94 16.76 -15.64
C ASN A 240 -42.57 18.11 -16.28
N SER A 241 -41.29 18.49 -16.24
CA SER A 241 -40.76 19.70 -16.87
C SER A 241 -40.23 19.46 -18.29
N GLY A 242 -40.41 18.26 -18.85
CA GLY A 242 -39.90 17.91 -20.18
C GLY A 242 -38.38 17.74 -20.19
N ASP A 243 -37.82 17.14 -19.14
CA ASP A 243 -36.39 16.90 -18.94
C ASP A 243 -35.54 18.17 -18.74
N ASP A 244 -36.16 19.29 -18.35
CA ASP A 244 -35.49 20.54 -18.00
C ASP A 244 -35.01 20.57 -16.53
N TYR A 245 -34.15 21.53 -16.20
CA TYR A 245 -33.49 21.64 -14.89
C TYR A 245 -34.48 21.79 -13.73
N VAL A 246 -34.19 21.10 -12.63
CA VAL A 246 -34.97 21.17 -11.40
C VAL A 246 -34.40 22.22 -10.46
N GLU A 247 -35.14 23.31 -10.29
CA GLU A 247 -34.78 24.36 -9.32
C GLU A 247 -34.55 23.83 -7.90
N LYS A 248 -33.65 24.49 -7.16
CA LYS A 248 -33.20 24.10 -5.82
C LYS A 248 -34.25 24.28 -4.74
#